data_AF-A0A9J6BPA4-F1
#
_entry.id   AF-A0A9J6BPA4-F1
#
_cell.length_a   1.000
_cell.length_b   1.000
_cell.length_c   1.000
_cell.angle_alpha   90.00
_cell.angle_beta   90.00
_cell.angle_gamma   90.00
#
_symmetry.space_group_name_H-M   'P 1'
#
loop_
_entity.id
_entity.type
_entity.pdbx_description
1 polymer ?
#
loop_
_entity_poly.entity_id
_entity_poly.type
_entity_poly.pdbx_seq_one_letter_code
_entity_poly.pdbx_strand_id
1 'polypeptide(L)'
;MEEQLNKDNNGWKEQILSLPKKWLSQASDTDEYGFPDQLPKVPVPPLEQTMTEYLKALKPIVTAQQYEKTKNIIKLFSVHPGPKYHDYLVEKREAEDNWVSF
;
A
#
# COMPACT_ATOMS: atom_id res chain seq x y z
N MET A 1 -18.86 24.64 -6.81
CA MET A 1 -19.25 23.28 -7.26
C MET A 1 -18.06 22.34 -7.09
N GLU A 2 -17.56 22.20 -5.87
CA GLU A 2 -16.44 21.31 -5.53
C GLU A 2 -16.66 20.83 -4.11
N GLU A 3 -17.54 19.84 -3.92
CA GLU A 3 -17.62 19.12 -2.66
C GLU A 3 -18.34 17.80 -2.88
N GLN A 4 -17.60 16.79 -3.39
CA GLN A 4 -17.86 15.35 -3.23
C GLN A 4 -16.98 14.55 -4.21
N LEU A 5 -15.79 14.17 -3.78
CA LEU A 5 -15.25 12.80 -3.92
C LEU A 5 -13.84 12.76 -3.32
N ASN A 6 -13.72 12.35 -2.06
CA ASN A 6 -12.66 11.43 -1.63
C ASN A 6 -12.97 10.96 -0.19
N LYS A 7 -14.09 10.24 -0.04
CA LYS A 7 -14.17 9.26 1.04
C LYS A 7 -13.36 8.06 0.56
N ASP A 8 -12.57 7.50 1.45
CA ASP A 8 -11.79 6.26 1.25
C ASP A 8 -10.35 6.47 0.78
N ASN A 9 -9.50 7.05 1.64
CA ASN A 9 -8.04 7.00 1.41
C ASN A 9 -7.23 6.36 2.56
N ASN A 10 -7.89 5.66 3.47
CA ASN A 10 -7.21 5.03 4.62
C ASN A 10 -7.38 3.51 4.67
N GLY A 11 -8.01 2.85 3.68
CA GLY A 11 -8.39 1.44 3.76
C GLY A 11 -7.28 0.49 4.24
N TRP A 12 -6.07 0.57 3.68
CA TRP A 12 -4.97 -0.31 4.10
C TRP A 12 -4.21 0.18 5.34
N LYS A 13 -4.15 1.50 5.58
CA LYS A 13 -3.54 2.08 6.80
C LYS A 13 -4.39 1.72 8.02
N GLU A 14 -5.70 1.83 7.88
CA GLU A 14 -6.65 1.31 8.86
C GLU A 14 -6.58 -0.22 8.90
N GLN A 15 -6.50 -0.98 7.79
CA GLN A 15 -6.36 -2.45 7.89
C GLN A 15 -5.17 -2.93 8.72
N ILE A 16 -4.06 -2.18 8.77
CA ILE A 16 -2.91 -2.49 9.64
C ILE A 16 -3.17 -2.04 11.09
N LEU A 17 -3.73 -0.85 11.30
CA LEU A 17 -3.93 -0.25 12.63
C LEU A 17 -5.26 -0.63 13.32
N SER A 18 -6.23 -1.13 12.56
CA SER A 18 -7.57 -1.56 12.97
C SER A 18 -7.62 -3.04 13.30
N LEU A 19 -6.49 -3.75 13.21
CA LEU A 19 -6.40 -5.12 13.71
C LEU A 19 -6.80 -5.08 15.19
N PRO A 20 -7.83 -5.84 15.59
CA PRO A 20 -8.30 -5.82 16.96
C PRO A 20 -7.15 -6.19 17.90
N LYS A 21 -6.98 -5.51 19.06
CA LYS A 21 -6.03 -5.97 20.10
C LYS A 21 -6.24 -7.43 20.52
N LYS A 22 -7.42 -8.00 20.27
CA LYS A 22 -7.73 -9.43 20.47
C LYS A 22 -7.10 -10.38 19.44
N TRP A 23 -6.66 -9.89 18.27
CA TRP A 23 -5.80 -10.64 17.34
C TRP A 23 -4.38 -10.81 17.88
N LEU A 24 -3.96 -10.00 18.86
CA LEU A 24 -2.78 -10.25 19.68
C LEU A 24 -3.07 -11.20 20.86
N SER A 25 -4.33 -11.61 21.08
CA SER A 25 -4.74 -12.22 22.36
C SER A 25 -5.69 -13.40 22.22
N GLN A 26 -5.63 -14.16 21.11
CA GLN A 26 -6.41 -15.38 21.02
C GLN A 26 -5.54 -16.55 20.53
N ALA A 27 -4.77 -17.09 21.49
CA ALA A 27 -4.16 -18.43 21.48
C ALA A 27 -3.41 -18.84 20.20
N SER A 28 -2.48 -18.00 19.74
CA SER A 28 -1.30 -18.49 19.03
C SER A 28 -0.23 -18.85 20.07
N ASP A 29 0.52 -19.92 19.85
CA ASP A 29 1.80 -20.09 20.55
C ASP A 29 2.56 -18.75 20.46
N THR A 30 3.01 -18.28 21.61
CA THR A 30 3.81 -17.06 21.73
C THR A 30 5.20 -17.45 22.13
N ASP A 31 6.20 -16.77 21.58
CA ASP A 31 7.58 -16.95 21.98
C ASP A 31 7.82 -16.58 23.47
N GLU A 32 9.05 -16.77 23.93
CA GLU A 32 9.48 -16.42 25.29
C GLU A 32 9.28 -14.92 25.64
N TYR A 33 9.03 -14.07 24.65
CA TYR A 33 8.80 -12.63 24.78
C TYR A 33 7.32 -12.22 24.62
N GLY A 34 6.42 -13.18 24.37
CA GLY A 34 5.00 -12.92 24.21
C GLY A 34 4.59 -12.38 22.82
N PHE A 35 5.46 -12.50 21.81
CA PHE A 35 5.10 -12.19 20.42
C PHE A 35 4.40 -13.38 19.77
N PRO A 36 3.43 -13.17 18.87
CA PRO A 36 2.79 -14.25 18.15
C PRO A 36 3.81 -14.95 17.24
N ASP A 37 3.79 -16.29 17.23
CA ASP A 37 4.65 -17.10 16.36
C ASP A 37 4.44 -16.83 14.86
N GLN A 38 3.26 -16.31 14.49
CA GLN A 38 2.93 -15.93 13.11
C GLN A 38 2.48 -14.48 13.04
N LEU A 39 3.26 -13.65 12.35
CA LEU A 39 2.94 -12.26 12.08
C LEU A 39 2.06 -12.12 10.83
N PRO A 40 1.13 -11.15 10.80
CA PRO A 40 0.33 -10.89 9.61
C PRO A 40 1.22 -10.42 8.45
N LYS A 41 0.93 -10.92 7.25
CA LYS A 41 1.66 -10.54 6.03
C LYS A 41 1.51 -9.05 5.71
N VAL A 42 2.62 -8.41 5.31
CA VAL A 42 2.62 -7.02 4.86
C VAL A 42 1.68 -6.86 3.65
N PRO A 43 0.71 -5.93 3.67
CA PRO A 43 -0.20 -5.76 2.55
C PRO A 43 0.50 -5.10 1.36
N VAL A 44 0.03 -5.42 0.15
CA VAL A 44 0.40 -4.67 -1.07
C VAL A 44 -0.66 -3.59 -1.27
N PRO A 45 -0.30 -2.29 -1.23
CA PRO A 45 -1.27 -1.21 -1.40
C PRO A 45 -1.82 -1.20 -2.83
N PRO A 46 -3.08 -0.77 -3.04
CA PRO A 46 -3.64 -0.62 -4.38
C PRO A 46 -2.77 0.28 -5.27
N LEU A 47 -2.65 -0.11 -6.54
CA LEU A 47 -1.82 0.62 -7.51
C LEU A 47 -2.24 2.09 -7.65
N GLU A 48 -3.53 2.36 -7.81
CA GLU A 48 -4.07 3.71 -7.99
C GLU A 48 -3.78 4.61 -6.78
N GLN A 49 -3.97 4.09 -5.57
CA GLN A 49 -3.65 4.81 -4.35
C GLN A 49 -2.16 5.14 -4.28
N THR A 50 -1.30 4.16 -4.60
CA THR A 50 0.15 4.36 -4.61
C THR A 50 0.57 5.46 -5.60
N MET A 51 0.00 5.46 -6.81
CA MET A 51 0.25 6.50 -7.81
C MET A 51 -0.22 7.89 -7.34
N THR A 52 -1.36 7.94 -6.67
CA THR A 52 -1.93 9.18 -6.12
C THR A 52 -1.07 9.75 -4.99
N GLU A 53 -0.66 8.91 -4.04
CA GLU A 53 0.22 9.30 -2.94
C GLU A 53 1.60 9.73 -3.46
N TYR A 54 2.13 9.05 -4.47
CA TYR A 54 3.38 9.43 -5.13
C TYR A 54 3.31 10.83 -5.76
N LEU A 55 2.24 11.15 -6.50
CA LEU A 55 2.04 12.50 -7.03
C LEU A 55 1.92 13.55 -5.92
N LYS A 56 1.20 13.25 -4.84
CA LYS A 56 1.07 14.17 -3.71
C LYS A 56 2.43 14.46 -3.07
N ALA A 57 3.27 13.45 -2.90
CA ALA A 57 4.61 13.57 -2.34
C ALA A 57 5.56 14.39 -3.25
N LEU A 58 5.42 14.27 -4.57
CA LEU A 58 6.25 15.03 -5.51
C LEU A 58 5.88 16.50 -5.63
N LYS A 59 4.61 16.86 -5.46
CA LYS A 59 4.09 18.21 -5.71
C LYS A 59 4.92 19.36 -5.09
N PRO A 60 5.40 19.27 -3.82
CA PRO A 60 6.21 20.35 -3.24
C PRO A 60 7.68 20.36 -3.68
N ILE A 61 8.17 19.30 -4.33
CA ILE A 61 9.59 19.10 -4.64
C ILE A 61 9.92 19.50 -6.08
N VAL A 62 8.96 19.36 -7.00
CA VAL A 62 9.18 19.51 -8.44
C VAL A 62 8.53 20.77 -9.00
N THR A 63 9.01 21.22 -10.16
CA THR A 63 8.36 22.34 -10.89
C THR A 63 7.03 21.92 -11.49
N ALA A 64 6.16 22.88 -11.81
CA ALA A 64 4.86 22.59 -12.45
C ALA A 64 5.00 21.80 -13.77
N GLN A 65 6.02 22.12 -14.58
CA GLN A 65 6.28 21.41 -15.83
C GLN A 65 6.69 19.94 -15.60
N GLN A 66 7.54 19.70 -14.59
CA GLN A 66 7.95 18.34 -14.20
C GLN A 66 6.76 17.56 -13.63
N TYR A 67 5.92 18.21 -12.82
CA TYR A 67 4.72 17.62 -12.27
C TYR A 67 3.77 17.11 -13.35
N GLU A 68 3.45 17.94 -14.36
CA GLU A 68 2.58 17.55 -15.47
C GLU A 68 3.18 16.43 -16.32
N LYS A 69 4.50 16.46 -16.56
CA LYS A 69 5.21 15.36 -17.23
C LYS A 69 5.05 14.05 -16.46
N THR A 70 5.26 14.07 -15.15
CA THR A 70 5.14 12.89 -14.29
C THR A 70 3.69 12.37 -14.24
N LYS A 71 2.69 13.26 -14.20
CA LYS A 71 1.28 12.89 -14.26
C LYS A 71 0.95 12.11 -15.54
N ASN A 72 1.49 12.53 -16.68
CA ASN A 72 1.33 11.80 -17.95
C ASN A 72 2.01 10.42 -17.92
N ILE A 73 3.22 10.33 -17.35
CA ILE A 73 3.94 9.06 -17.19
C ILE A 73 3.13 8.09 -16.32
N ILE A 74 2.58 8.58 -15.21
CA ILE A 74 1.76 7.77 -14.30
C ILE A 74 0.48 7.29 -15.01
N LYS A 75 -0.19 8.16 -15.77
CA LYS A 75 -1.37 7.75 -16.55
C LYS A 75 -1.05 6.61 -17.50
N LEU A 76 0.10 6.66 -18.18
CA LEU A 76 0.53 5.57 -19.06
C LEU A 76 0.86 4.31 -18.25
N PHE A 77 1.62 4.45 -17.17
CA PHE A 77 1.99 3.35 -16.28
C PHE A 77 0.76 2.63 -15.69
N SER A 78 -0.25 3.37 -15.24
CA SER A 78 -1.49 2.83 -14.69
C SER A 78 -2.28 1.99 -15.70
N VAL A 79 -2.12 2.23 -17.00
CA VAL A 79 -2.69 1.37 -18.06
C VAL A 79 -1.76 0.19 -18.32
N HIS A 80 -0.48 0.44 -18.53
CA HIS A 80 0.56 -0.56 -18.73
C HIS A 80 1.95 0.07 -18.53
N PRO A 81 2.91 -0.58 -17.85
CA PRO A 81 2.88 -1.96 -17.33
C PRO A 81 2.40 -2.10 -15.88
N GLY A 82 1.88 -1.05 -15.25
CA GLY A 82 1.58 -1.00 -13.82
C GLY A 82 0.76 -2.17 -13.27
N PRO A 83 -0.42 -2.50 -13.86
CA PRO A 83 -1.23 -3.63 -13.40
C PRO A 83 -0.47 -4.96 -13.41
N LYS A 84 0.30 -5.25 -14.47
CA LYS A 84 1.13 -6.46 -14.58
C LYS A 84 2.13 -6.58 -13.43
N TYR A 85 2.78 -5.48 -13.05
CA TYR A 85 3.72 -5.49 -11.92
C TYR A 85 3.01 -5.57 -10.58
N HIS A 86 1.83 -4.95 -10.46
CA HIS A 86 1.03 -5.06 -9.25
C HIS A 86 0.57 -6.51 -9.01
N ASP A 87 0.07 -7.20 -10.04
CA ASP A 87 -0.32 -8.62 -9.96
C ASP A 87 0.85 -9.49 -9.49
N TYR A 88 2.05 -9.28 -10.06
CA TYR A 88 3.27 -9.95 -9.61
C TYR A 88 3.59 -9.68 -8.13
N LEU A 89 3.41 -8.45 -7.64
CA LEU A 89 3.63 -8.12 -6.23
C LEU A 89 2.60 -8.80 -5.31
N VAL A 90 1.34 -8.92 -5.76
CA VAL A 90 0.30 -9.65 -5.04
C VAL A 90 0.64 -11.13 -4.97
N GLU A 91 1.06 -11.75 -6.07
CA GLU A 91 1.53 -13.15 -6.08
C GLU A 91 2.73 -13.35 -5.13
N LYS A 92 3.70 -12.43 -5.18
CA LYS A 92 4.88 -12.44 -4.30
C LYS A 92 4.50 -12.34 -2.82
N ARG A 93 3.52 -11.50 -2.47
CA ARG A 93 2.97 -11.38 -1.11
C ARG A 93 2.37 -12.70 -0.63
N GLU A 94 1.65 -13.42 -1.49
CA GLU A 94 1.08 -14.70 -1.09
C GLU A 94 2.16 -15.77 -0.88
N ALA A 95 3.25 -15.73 -1.65
CA ALA A 95 4.37 -16.67 -1.54
C ALA A 95 5.32 -16.42 -0.35
N GLU A 96 5.53 -15.17 0.05
CA GLU A 96 6.54 -14.77 1.04
C GLU A 96 5.91 -14.27 2.35
N ASP A 97 6.61 -14.42 3.47
CA ASP A 97 6.16 -13.85 4.76
C ASP A 97 6.29 -12.31 4.75
N ASN A 98 7.31 -11.81 4.07
CA ASN A 98 7.53 -10.40 3.86
C ASN A 98 8.05 -10.12 2.43
N TRP A 99 7.16 -9.68 1.54
CA TRP A 99 7.50 -9.43 0.14
C TRP A 99 8.44 -8.25 -0.11
N VAL A 100 8.75 -7.44 0.92
CA VAL A 100 9.68 -6.29 0.86
C VAL A 100 11.03 -6.54 1.54
N SER A 101 11.32 -7.75 2.04
CA SER A 101 12.64 -8.05 2.61
C SER A 101 13.72 -8.11 1.53
N PHE A 102 14.92 -7.61 1.86
CA PHE A 102 16.13 -7.61 1.04
C PHE A 102 17.18 -8.57 1.59
#